data_AF-A0A7S0QNN9-F1
#
_entry.id   AF-A0A7S0QNN9-F1
#
_cell.length_a   1.000
_cell.length_b   1.000
_cell.length_c   1.000
_cell.angle_alpha   90.00
_cell.angle_beta   90.00
_cell.angle_gamma   90.00
#
_symmetry.space_group_name_H-M   'P 1'
#
loop_
_entity.id
_entity.type
_entity.pdbx_description
1 polymer ?
#
loop_
_entity_poly.entity_id
_entity_poly.type
_entity_poly.pdbx_seq_one_letter_code
_entity_poly.pdbx_strand_id
1 'polypeptide(L)'
;MNRDWMISGRRPAGICGAGLVIAAKMHRFNRTSAQVAQVVRICDGTLRKRLDEFEETEASDMTIDQFHAMFKSSTSTDLATAEGGGEWGWTEAHAPPALKENRRREAELAELLARK
;
A
#
# COMPACT_ATOMS: atom_id res chain seq x y z
N MET A 1 -5.00 -4.71 2.96
CA MET A 1 -4.72 -4.81 1.52
C MET A 1 -5.96 -4.66 0.64
N ASN A 2 -7.06 -5.43 0.81
CA ASN A 2 -8.23 -5.34 -0.10
C ASN A 2 -9.06 -4.03 -0.03
N ARG A 3 -8.75 -3.13 0.89
CA ARG A 3 -9.41 -1.81 1.04
C ARG A 3 -8.48 -0.64 0.68
N ASP A 4 -7.25 -0.91 0.26
CA ASP A 4 -6.24 0.11 0.00
C ASP A 4 -6.17 0.45 -1.49
N TRP A 5 -5.93 1.73 -1.83
CA TRP A 5 -5.71 2.18 -3.23
C TRP A 5 -4.56 1.43 -3.91
N MET A 6 -3.69 0.81 -3.12
CA MET A 6 -2.57 0.03 -3.60
C MET A 6 -2.98 -1.08 -4.58
N ILE A 7 -4.21 -1.60 -4.50
CA ILE A 7 -4.70 -2.67 -5.40
C ILE A 7 -5.44 -2.13 -6.62
N SER A 8 -6.18 -1.03 -6.48
CA SER A 8 -7.05 -0.53 -7.55
C SER A 8 -6.23 -0.14 -8.80
N GLY A 9 -6.59 -0.72 -9.95
CA GLY A 9 -5.93 -0.46 -11.24
C GLY A 9 -4.48 -0.94 -11.36
N ARG A 10 -3.96 -1.72 -10.41
CA ARG A 10 -2.55 -2.16 -10.35
C ARG A 10 -2.42 -3.67 -10.56
N ARG A 11 -1.28 -4.11 -11.09
CA ARG A 11 -0.98 -5.54 -11.30
C ARG A 11 -0.87 -6.26 -9.94
N PRO A 12 -1.66 -7.31 -9.68
CA PRO A 12 -1.69 -7.98 -8.37
C PRO A 12 -0.37 -8.67 -8.02
N ALA A 13 0.40 -9.11 -9.02
CA ALA A 13 1.71 -9.75 -8.82
C ALA A 13 2.69 -8.85 -8.03
N GLY A 14 2.77 -7.54 -8.34
CA GLY A 14 3.68 -6.63 -7.64
C GLY A 14 3.38 -6.52 -6.15
N ILE A 15 2.09 -6.42 -5.81
CA ILE A 15 1.61 -6.26 -4.43
C ILE A 15 1.78 -7.55 -3.64
N CYS A 16 1.49 -8.70 -4.27
CA CYS A 16 1.74 -10.01 -3.70
C CYS A 16 3.23 -10.20 -3.35
N GLY A 17 4.13 -9.80 -4.25
CA GLY A 17 5.57 -9.84 -4.01
C GLY A 17 6.01 -8.97 -2.82
N ALA A 18 5.48 -7.74 -2.71
CA ALA A 18 5.74 -6.89 -1.57
C ALA A 18 5.23 -7.51 -0.26
N GLY A 19 4.01 -8.07 -0.27
CA GLY A 19 3.44 -8.79 0.87
C GLY A 19 4.28 -9.97 1.34
N LEU A 20 4.83 -10.76 0.41
CA LEU A 20 5.73 -11.87 0.74
C LEU A 20 7.02 -11.39 1.43
N VAL A 21 7.59 -10.27 0.97
CA VAL A 21 8.79 -9.68 1.59
C VAL A 21 8.48 -9.18 3.01
N ILE A 22 7.34 -8.51 3.21
CA ILE A 22 6.92 -8.01 4.52
C ILE A 22 6.69 -9.18 5.49
N ALA A 23 5.94 -10.20 5.06
CA ALA A 23 5.69 -11.40 5.87
C ALA A 23 7.00 -12.12 6.23
N ALA A 24 7.93 -12.25 5.28
CA ALA A 24 9.24 -12.85 5.55
C ALA A 24 10.00 -12.08 6.64
N LYS A 25 9.97 -10.74 6.62
CA LYS A 25 10.60 -9.90 7.65
C LYS A 25 9.92 -10.02 9.02
N MET A 26 8.59 -10.07 9.05
CA MET A 26 7.80 -10.23 10.28
C MET A 26 8.08 -11.57 10.96
N HIS A 27 8.18 -12.65 10.17
CA HIS A 27 8.39 -14.01 10.67
C HIS A 27 9.85 -14.46 10.69
N ARG A 28 10.82 -13.55 10.48
CA ARG A 28 12.26 -13.83 10.50
C ARG A 28 12.71 -14.90 9.48
N PHE A 29 12.04 -15.01 8.35
CA PHE A 29 12.51 -15.83 7.23
C PHE A 29 13.57 -15.08 6.43
N ASN A 30 14.75 -15.68 6.31
CA ASN A 30 15.84 -15.08 5.54
C ASN A 30 15.62 -15.31 4.04
N ARG A 31 14.94 -14.37 3.39
CA ARG A 31 14.70 -14.34 1.93
C ARG A 31 15.07 -12.97 1.38
N THR A 32 15.78 -12.99 0.25
CA THR A 32 16.16 -11.76 -0.44
C THR A 32 15.00 -11.26 -1.31
N SER A 33 14.89 -9.94 -1.50
CA SER A 33 13.90 -9.35 -2.40
C SER A 33 14.04 -9.88 -3.82
N ALA A 34 15.27 -10.13 -4.29
CA ALA A 34 15.55 -10.70 -5.60
C ALA A 34 14.98 -12.12 -5.78
N GLN A 35 15.10 -12.98 -4.75
CA GLN A 35 14.50 -14.33 -4.78
C GLN A 35 12.97 -14.26 -4.89
N VAL A 36 12.34 -13.34 -4.16
CA VAL A 36 10.88 -13.14 -4.24
C VAL A 36 10.47 -12.59 -5.61
N ALA A 37 11.20 -11.61 -6.14
CA ALA A 37 10.95 -11.02 -7.46
C ALA A 37 11.03 -12.07 -8.58
N GLN A 38 11.99 -12.99 -8.49
CA GLN A 38 12.12 -14.10 -9.44
C GLN A 38 10.92 -15.05 -9.43
N VAL A 39 10.39 -15.38 -8.25
CA VAL A 39 9.22 -16.28 -8.11
C VAL A 39 7.95 -15.61 -8.62
N VAL A 40 7.74 -14.34 -8.25
CA VAL A 40 6.52 -13.58 -8.58
C VAL A 40 6.56 -12.99 -9.99
N ARG A 41 7.69 -13.11 -10.69
CA ARG A 41 7.92 -12.65 -12.07
C ARG A 41 7.70 -11.14 -12.21
N ILE A 42 8.35 -10.37 -11.36
CA ILE A 42 8.34 -8.89 -11.39
C ILE A 42 9.77 -8.34 -11.36
N CYS A 43 9.94 -7.11 -11.82
CA CYS A 43 11.22 -6.40 -11.71
C CYS A 43 11.46 -5.89 -10.28
N ASP A 44 12.72 -5.86 -9.84
CA ASP A 44 13.11 -5.32 -8.52
C ASP A 44 12.67 -3.87 -8.32
N GLY A 45 12.74 -3.06 -9.37
CA GLY A 45 12.26 -1.67 -9.33
C GLY A 45 10.75 -1.57 -9.08
N THR A 46 9.96 -2.51 -9.60
CA THR A 46 8.51 -2.59 -9.33
C THR A 46 8.26 -3.01 -7.89
N LEU A 47 9.00 -4.00 -7.39
CA LEU A 47 8.90 -4.45 -6.00
C LEU A 47 9.24 -3.33 -5.02
N ARG A 48 10.32 -2.58 -5.27
CA ARG A 48 10.69 -1.41 -4.45
C ARG A 48 9.58 -0.36 -4.41
N LYS A 49 9.06 0.04 -5.58
CA LYS A 49 7.92 0.99 -5.64
C LYS A 49 6.70 0.53 -4.84
N ARG A 50 6.41 -0.78 -4.80
CA ARG A 50 5.30 -1.31 -3.99
C ARG A 50 5.59 -1.28 -2.49
N LEU A 51 6.84 -1.43 -2.08
CA LEU A 51 7.26 -1.31 -0.69
C LEU A 51 7.23 0.16 -0.24
N ASP A 52 7.70 1.08 -1.07
CA ASP A 52 7.64 2.52 -0.80
C ASP A 52 6.18 2.99 -0.65
N GLU A 53 5.28 2.49 -1.52
CA GLU A 53 3.84 2.75 -1.41
C GLU A 53 3.21 2.18 -0.13
N PHE A 54 3.70 1.04 0.35
CA PHE A 54 3.24 0.45 1.61
C PHE A 54 3.68 1.29 2.81
N GLU A 55 4.88 1.87 2.77
CA GLU A 55 5.40 2.77 3.82
C GLU A 55 4.47 3.97 4.06
N GLU A 56 3.80 4.48 3.01
CA GLU A 56 2.84 5.58 3.12
C GLU A 56 1.47 5.19 3.73
N THR A 57 1.25 3.92 4.07
CA THR A 57 -0.01 3.44 4.67
C THR A 57 0.09 3.32 6.17
N GLU A 58 -0.99 3.56 6.92
CA GLU A 58 -0.98 3.45 8.40
C GLU A 58 -0.59 2.06 8.91
N ALA A 59 -0.76 1.03 8.08
CA ALA A 59 -0.37 -0.33 8.41
C ALA A 59 1.16 -0.52 8.49
N SER A 60 1.96 0.40 7.94
CA SER A 60 3.43 0.36 8.03
C SER A 60 3.94 0.71 9.43
N ASP A 61 3.24 1.59 10.14
CA ASP A 61 3.62 2.08 11.48
C ASP A 61 3.22 1.12 12.60
N MET A 62 2.37 0.13 12.31
CA MET A 62 1.86 -0.82 13.31
C MET A 62 2.93 -1.84 13.72
N THR A 63 2.96 -2.17 15.01
CA THR A 63 3.78 -3.27 15.50
C THR A 63 3.19 -4.62 15.08
N ILE A 64 4.02 -5.68 15.05
CA ILE A 64 3.59 -7.03 14.69
C ILE A 64 2.44 -7.51 15.60
N ASP A 65 2.50 -7.17 16.90
CA ASP A 65 1.46 -7.56 17.86
C ASP A 65 0.15 -6.80 17.63
N GLN A 66 0.22 -5.50 17.33
CA GLN A 66 -0.95 -4.69 16.97
C GLN A 66 -1.59 -5.19 15.68
N PHE A 67 -0.77 -5.51 14.67
CA PHE A 67 -1.22 -6.11 13.42
C PHE A 67 -1.97 -7.42 13.69
N HIS A 68 -1.38 -8.35 14.44
CA HIS A 68 -2.06 -9.61 14.77
C HIS A 68 -3.35 -9.41 15.58
N ALA A 69 -3.42 -8.43 16.47
CA ALA A 69 -4.64 -8.13 17.24
C ALA A 69 -5.78 -7.65 16.34
N MET A 70 -5.48 -6.76 15.37
CA MET A 70 -6.45 -6.26 14.39
C MET A 70 -7.02 -7.38 13.50
N PHE A 71 -6.21 -8.36 13.13
CA PHE A 71 -6.64 -9.49 12.28
C PHE A 71 -7.32 -10.62 13.06
N LYS A 72 -7.06 -10.79 14.36
CA LYS A 72 -7.73 -11.81 15.19
C LYS A 72 -9.16 -11.44 15.57
N SER A 73 -9.43 -10.15 15.80
CA SER A 73 -10.79 -9.67 16.08
C SER A 73 -11.73 -9.82 14.88
N SER A 74 -11.18 -9.82 13.66
CA SER A 74 -11.89 -10.13 12.42
C SER A 74 -11.90 -11.65 12.14
N THR A 75 -12.45 -12.43 13.07
CA THR A 75 -12.62 -13.87 12.86
C THR A 75 -13.70 -14.14 11.83
N SER A 76 -13.27 -14.62 10.66
CA SER A 76 -14.04 -15.38 9.65
C SER A 76 -15.28 -14.70 9.05
N THR A 77 -15.32 -14.63 7.71
CA THR A 77 -16.48 -14.26 6.87
C THR A 77 -17.01 -12.83 7.01
N ASP A 78 -16.29 -11.87 6.41
CA ASP A 78 -16.93 -10.74 5.72
C ASP A 78 -16.18 -10.48 4.41
N LEU A 79 -16.30 -11.45 3.48
CA LEU A 79 -15.82 -11.30 2.11
C LEU A 79 -16.92 -10.73 1.18
N ALA A 80 -18.12 -10.40 1.68
CA ALA A 80 -19.21 -9.95 0.79
C ALA A 80 -20.20 -8.91 1.34
N THR A 81 -20.29 -8.61 2.63
CA THR A 81 -21.33 -7.68 3.11
C THR A 81 -20.88 -6.92 4.35
N ALA A 82 -20.23 -5.79 4.15
CA ALA A 82 -20.25 -4.72 5.13
C ALA A 82 -20.86 -3.50 4.44
N GLU A 83 -22.18 -3.41 4.49
CA GLU A 83 -22.91 -2.15 4.36
C GLU A 83 -22.55 -1.30 5.58
N GLY A 84 -21.39 -0.66 5.51
CA GLY A 84 -20.90 0.30 6.49
C GLY A 84 -20.52 1.56 5.75
N GLY A 85 -21.45 2.52 5.70
CA GLY A 85 -21.33 3.80 5.01
C GLY A 85 -20.21 4.67 5.55
N GLY A 86 -18.98 4.40 5.12
CA GLY A 86 -17.96 5.41 4.95
C GLY A 86 -18.00 5.85 3.50
N GLU A 87 -18.20 7.14 3.28
CA GLU A 87 -18.02 7.83 2.00
C GLU A 87 -16.84 7.21 1.23
N TRP A 88 -17.05 6.83 -0.04
CA TRP A 88 -16.05 6.21 -0.92
C TRP A 88 -14.87 7.15 -1.28
N GLY A 89 -14.52 8.07 -0.37
CA GLY A 89 -13.48 9.05 -0.48
C GLY A 89 -12.27 8.63 0.34
N TRP A 90 -11.12 8.55 -0.34
CA TRP A 90 -9.82 8.60 0.29
C TRP A 90 -9.81 9.73 1.32
N THR A 91 -9.51 9.45 2.60
CA THR A 91 -9.20 10.54 3.52
C THR A 91 -7.95 11.27 3.03
N GLU A 92 -7.83 12.56 3.32
CA GLU A 92 -6.77 13.41 2.77
C GLU A 92 -5.35 12.88 3.08
N ALA A 93 -5.19 12.17 4.21
CA ALA A 93 -3.98 11.50 4.65
C ALA A 93 -3.65 10.21 3.87
N HIS A 94 -4.65 9.47 3.38
CA HIS A 94 -4.48 8.15 2.72
C HIS A 94 -4.71 8.21 1.20
N ALA A 95 -4.53 9.39 0.62
CA ALA A 95 -4.63 9.61 -0.81
C ALA A 95 -3.58 8.79 -1.60
N PRO A 96 -3.93 8.27 -2.79
CA PRO A 96 -2.96 7.64 -3.69
C PRO A 96 -1.81 8.59 -4.06
N PRO A 97 -0.58 8.09 -4.27
CA PRO A 97 0.58 8.90 -4.62
C PRO A 97 0.37 9.75 -5.87
N ALA A 98 -0.35 9.22 -6.86
CA ALA A 98 -0.70 9.97 -8.08
C ALA A 98 -1.51 11.24 -7.77
N LEU A 99 -2.42 11.19 -6.78
CA LEU A 99 -3.20 12.34 -6.36
C LEU A 99 -2.35 13.35 -5.59
N LYS A 100 -1.41 12.88 -4.76
CA LYS A 100 -0.44 13.73 -4.07
C LYS A 100 0.49 14.45 -5.06
N GLU A 101 0.98 13.72 -6.07
CA GLU A 101 1.89 14.25 -7.08
C GLU A 101 1.19 15.26 -8.00
N ASN A 102 -0.04 14.99 -8.43
CA ASN A 102 -0.84 15.95 -9.20
C ASN A 102 -1.07 17.23 -8.41
N ARG A 103 -1.44 17.14 -7.13
CA ARG A 103 -1.58 18.31 -6.24
C ARG A 103 -0.27 19.09 -6.08
N ARG A 104 0.87 18.39 -5.95
CA ARG A 104 2.19 19.05 -5.88
C ARG A 104 2.50 19.81 -7.17
N ARG A 105 2.29 19.19 -8.34
CA ARG A 105 2.50 19.86 -9.63
C ARG A 105 1.57 21.06 -9.82
N GLU A 106 0.31 20.94 -9.41
CA GLU A 106 -0.65 22.05 -9.47
C GLU A 106 -0.24 23.21 -8.54
N ALA A 107 0.27 22.92 -7.34
CA ALA A 107 0.78 23.93 -6.41
C ALA A 107 2.04 24.63 -6.96
N GLU A 108 2.98 23.88 -7.55
CA GLU A 108 4.17 24.43 -8.21
C GLU A 108 3.78 25.33 -9.40
N LEU A 109 2.81 24.89 -10.21
CA LEU A 109 2.28 25.69 -11.33
C LEU A 109 1.59 26.97 -10.84
N ALA A 110 0.83 26.89 -9.75
CA ALA A 110 0.18 28.05 -9.15
C ALA A 110 1.20 29.06 -8.61
N GLU A 111 2.28 28.61 -7.97
CA GLU A 111 3.38 29.47 -7.51
C GLU A 111 4.09 30.16 -8.68
N LEU A 112 4.35 29.41 -9.77
CA LEU A 112 4.96 29.96 -10.99
C LEU A 112 4.06 30.98 -11.68
N LEU A 113 2.74 30.77 -11.68
CA LEU A 113 1.76 31.73 -12.19
C LEU A 113 1.65 32.98 -11.30
N ALA A 114 1.77 32.84 -9.99
CA ALA A 114 1.74 33.96 -9.04
C ALA A 114 3.00 34.83 -9.08
N ARG A 115 4.12 34.30 -9.59
CA ARG A 115 5.38 35.04 -9.81
C ARG A 115 5.41 35.83 -11.13
N LYS A 116 4.42 35.68 -11.99
CA LYS A 116 4.35 36.29 -13.32
C LYS A 116 3.35 37.43 -13.36
#